data_AF-A0A957CGB7-F1
#
_entry.id   AF-A0A957CGB7-F1
#
_cell.length_a   1.000
_cell.length_b   1.000
_cell.length_c   1.000
_cell.angle_alpha   90.00
_cell.angle_beta   90.00
_cell.angle_gamma   90.00
#
_symmetry.space_group_name_H-M   'P 1'
#
loop_
_entity.id
_entity.type
_entity.pdbx_description
1 polymer ?
#
loop_
_entity_poly.entity_id
_entity_poly.type
_entity_poly.pdbx_seq_one_letter_code
_entity_poly.pdbx_strand_id
1 'polypeptide(L)'
;MQATWDNGRQLRLPPAAEALFSYLVLFQNRSHRREVLADLFWKERPYNKARRCLSTTLWRLKRELADSVSCLDTSSFGGVKFENLRLHWVDAVAFEKKAVLALSHPVSSMGDEDIIILEEATQLYRGQLLEDYYDEWVLQERERLNLLYLRCLGRLMRYHRHQRNWAKSILYGQKILLVDPLREQVHRELIQLHSENGQRSLAVQQYEFCRRILQNELGIEPMMETQAVYQHAMGQIQRSSSAAMLHRGELTEPLLQKIDAVMMELVQAQEQLRSIREQVLLSQLGE
;
A
#
# COMPACT_ATOMS: atom_id res chain seq x y z
N MET A 1 -3.49 -2.67 8.72
CA MET A 1 -4.48 -3.76 8.50
C MET A 1 -4.73 -4.47 9.82
N GLN A 2 -5.98 -4.64 10.25
CA GLN A 2 -6.35 -5.20 11.57
C GLN A 2 -7.28 -6.40 11.40
N ALA A 3 -6.95 -7.52 12.05
CA ALA A 3 -7.82 -8.68 12.15
C ALA A 3 -8.75 -8.52 13.38
N THR A 4 -10.03 -8.26 13.16
CA THR A 4 -11.05 -8.29 14.23
C THR A 4 -11.58 -9.70 14.38
N TRP A 5 -11.62 -10.20 15.62
CA TRP A 5 -12.21 -11.49 15.95
C TRP A 5 -13.64 -11.35 16.47
N ASP A 6 -14.46 -12.34 16.12
CA ASP A 6 -15.77 -12.68 16.69
C ASP A 6 -16.55 -11.51 17.36
N ASN A 7 -17.47 -10.90 16.62
CA ASN A 7 -18.35 -9.83 17.11
C ASN A 7 -17.63 -8.60 17.71
N GLY A 8 -16.39 -8.31 17.28
CA GLY A 8 -15.61 -7.15 17.71
C GLY A 8 -14.77 -7.38 18.96
N ARG A 9 -14.63 -8.63 19.43
CA ARG A 9 -13.79 -8.96 20.58
C ARG A 9 -12.32 -9.06 20.17
N GLN A 10 -11.47 -8.20 20.73
CA GLN A 10 -10.02 -8.32 20.58
C GLN A 10 -9.49 -9.48 21.44
N LEU A 11 -8.86 -10.46 20.80
CA LEU A 11 -8.09 -11.48 21.51
C LEU A 11 -6.78 -10.87 22.00
N ARG A 12 -6.55 -10.90 23.31
CA ARG A 12 -5.25 -10.57 23.89
C ARG A 12 -4.37 -11.81 23.89
N LEU A 13 -3.51 -11.92 22.89
CA LEU A 13 -2.54 -13.00 22.76
C LEU A 13 -1.15 -12.49 23.19
N PRO A 14 -0.30 -13.33 23.79
CA PRO A 14 1.13 -13.01 23.92
C PRO A 14 1.75 -12.77 22.53
N PRO A 15 2.82 -11.96 22.40
CA PRO A 15 3.39 -11.58 21.10
C PRO A 15 3.68 -12.76 20.17
N ALA A 16 4.30 -13.83 20.70
CA ALA A 16 4.60 -15.04 19.91
C ALA A 16 3.34 -15.81 19.46
N ALA A 17 2.26 -15.76 20.25
CA ALA A 17 0.99 -16.37 19.87
C ALA A 17 0.26 -15.51 18.84
N GLU A 18 0.31 -14.19 18.97
CA GLU A 18 -0.28 -13.24 18.02
C GLU A 18 0.41 -13.29 16.66
N ALA A 19 1.75 -13.35 16.63
CA ALA A 19 2.54 -13.50 15.40
C ALA A 19 2.20 -14.81 14.66
N LEU A 20 2.24 -15.94 15.38
CA LEU A 20 1.88 -17.25 14.81
C LEU A 20 0.44 -17.27 14.33
N PHE A 21 -0.47 -16.71 15.11
CA PHE A 21 -1.88 -16.65 14.78
C PHE A 21 -2.12 -15.81 13.51
N SER A 22 -1.51 -14.62 13.43
CA SER A 22 -1.59 -13.74 12.27
C SER A 22 -1.06 -14.39 11.00
N TYR A 23 0.06 -15.11 11.10
CA TYR A 23 0.61 -15.90 10.00
C TYR A 23 -0.38 -16.98 9.52
N LEU A 24 -0.91 -17.78 10.45
CA LEU A 24 -1.86 -18.85 10.13
C LEU A 24 -3.15 -18.32 9.48
N VAL A 25 -3.63 -17.15 9.92
CA VAL A 25 -4.79 -16.47 9.33
C VAL A 25 -4.50 -15.96 7.92
N LEU A 26 -3.35 -15.32 7.73
CA LEU A 26 -2.95 -14.77 6.43
C LEU A 26 -2.78 -15.89 5.39
N PHE A 27 -2.22 -17.03 5.80
CA PHE A 27 -2.00 -18.22 4.98
C PHE A 27 -3.08 -19.29 5.18
N GLN A 28 -4.32 -18.87 5.44
CA GLN A 28 -5.46 -19.79 5.64
C GLN A 28 -5.58 -20.83 4.51
N ASN A 29 -6.10 -22.01 4.86
CA ASN A 29 -6.24 -23.17 3.98
C ASN A 29 -4.92 -23.79 3.47
N ARG A 30 -3.74 -23.32 3.90
CA ARG A 30 -2.46 -23.99 3.66
C ARG A 30 -2.04 -24.84 4.87
N SER A 31 -1.48 -26.02 4.59
CA SER A 31 -0.89 -26.87 5.63
C SER A 31 0.59 -26.53 5.78
N HIS A 32 1.01 -26.25 6.99
CA HIS A 32 2.37 -25.87 7.35
C HIS A 32 3.01 -26.97 8.20
N ARG A 33 4.26 -27.32 7.90
CA ARG A 33 5.03 -28.26 8.71
C ARG A 33 5.40 -27.62 10.05
N ARG A 34 5.33 -28.40 11.14
CA ARG A 34 5.69 -27.92 12.49
C ARG A 34 7.15 -27.52 12.57
N GLU A 35 8.05 -28.18 11.84
CA GLU A 35 9.46 -27.81 11.78
C GLU A 35 9.64 -26.41 11.21
N VAL A 36 9.00 -26.13 10.07
CA VAL A 36 9.08 -24.82 9.40
C VAL A 36 8.52 -23.71 10.30
N LEU A 37 7.39 -23.94 10.97
CA LEU A 37 6.84 -22.96 11.91
C LEU A 37 7.73 -22.77 13.14
N ALA A 38 8.32 -23.85 13.66
CA ALA A 38 9.21 -23.76 14.81
C ALA A 38 10.47 -22.94 14.47
N ASP A 39 11.06 -23.19 13.31
CA ASP A 39 12.24 -22.46 12.84
C ASP A 39 11.91 -21.00 12.49
N LEU A 40 10.72 -20.74 11.92
CA LEU A 40 10.30 -19.38 11.57
C LEU A 40 10.11 -18.48 12.80
N PHE A 41 9.41 -18.96 13.83
CA PHE A 41 9.02 -18.13 14.99
C PHE A 41 9.99 -18.24 16.18
N TRP A 42 10.83 -19.27 16.22
CA TRP A 42 11.79 -19.49 17.32
C TRP A 42 13.20 -19.83 16.81
N LYS A 43 13.65 -19.16 15.73
CA LYS A 43 14.96 -19.35 15.08
C LYS A 43 16.17 -19.32 16.04
N GLU A 44 16.08 -18.53 17.10
CA GLU A 44 17.16 -18.35 18.08
C GLU A 44 17.27 -19.50 19.10
N ARG A 45 16.30 -20.43 19.09
CA ARG A 45 16.23 -21.52 20.06
C ARG A 45 16.70 -22.83 19.42
N PRO A 46 17.38 -23.71 20.19
CA PRO A 46 17.64 -25.06 19.74
C PRO A 46 16.35 -25.77 19.33
N TYR A 47 16.42 -26.57 18.26
CA TYR A 47 15.28 -27.24 17.63
C TYR A 47 14.28 -27.89 18.62
N ASN A 48 14.78 -28.63 19.61
CA ASN A 48 13.93 -29.28 20.62
C ASN A 48 13.14 -28.28 21.50
N LYS A 49 13.73 -27.12 21.80
CA LYS A 49 13.06 -26.05 22.56
C LYS A 49 12.07 -25.29 21.66
N ALA A 50 12.43 -25.01 20.40
CA ALA A 50 11.53 -24.37 19.43
C ALA A 50 10.24 -25.17 19.21
N ARG A 51 10.34 -26.49 19.01
CA ARG A 51 9.16 -27.38 18.89
C ARG A 51 8.27 -27.38 20.13
N ARG A 52 8.84 -27.33 21.35
CA ARG A 52 8.06 -27.22 22.59
C ARG A 52 7.35 -25.88 22.66
N CYS A 53 8.03 -24.78 22.35
CA CYS A 53 7.44 -23.44 22.28
C CYS A 53 6.26 -23.41 21.29
N LEU A 54 6.46 -23.92 20.07
CA LEU A 54 5.37 -24.05 19.08
C LEU A 54 4.18 -24.84 19.65
N SER A 55 4.43 -25.99 20.27
CA SER A 55 3.36 -26.84 20.79
C SER A 55 2.59 -26.16 21.93
N THR A 56 3.27 -25.46 22.83
CA THR A 56 2.62 -24.67 23.88
C THR A 56 1.79 -23.52 23.30
N THR A 57 2.32 -22.83 22.29
CA THR A 57 1.63 -21.72 21.63
C THR A 57 0.38 -22.21 20.89
N LEU A 58 0.48 -23.30 20.11
CA LEU A 58 -0.65 -23.91 19.43
C LEU A 58 -1.72 -24.40 20.40
N TRP A 59 -1.32 -25.00 21.53
CA TRP A 59 -2.26 -25.40 22.58
C TRP A 59 -3.01 -24.19 23.16
N ARG A 60 -2.31 -23.08 23.42
CA ARG A 60 -2.95 -21.83 23.87
C ARG A 60 -3.92 -21.30 22.83
N LEU A 61 -3.50 -21.21 21.56
CA LEU A 61 -4.38 -20.77 20.48
C LEU A 61 -5.63 -21.66 20.38
N LYS A 62 -5.48 -22.98 20.44
CA LYS A 62 -6.64 -23.90 20.47
C LYS A 62 -7.59 -23.63 21.63
N ARG A 63 -7.06 -23.31 22.83
CA ARG A 63 -7.87 -23.05 24.02
C ARG A 63 -8.59 -21.70 23.95
N GLU A 64 -7.89 -20.65 23.54
CA GLU A 64 -8.48 -19.30 23.42
C GLU A 64 -9.46 -19.19 22.23
N LEU A 65 -9.30 -20.06 21.23
CA LEU A 65 -10.10 -20.08 20.00
C LEU A 65 -11.08 -21.28 19.94
N ALA A 66 -11.26 -22.00 21.07
CA ALA A 66 -11.91 -23.31 21.14
C ALA A 66 -13.33 -23.38 20.54
N ASP A 67 -14.07 -22.28 20.57
CA ASP A 67 -15.42 -22.21 19.99
C ASP A 67 -15.43 -21.90 18.49
N SER A 68 -14.30 -21.44 17.92
CA SER A 68 -14.28 -20.74 16.64
C SER A 68 -13.27 -21.28 15.62
N VAL A 69 -12.43 -22.25 16.01
CA VAL A 69 -11.44 -22.87 15.12
C VAL A 69 -11.49 -24.38 15.25
N SER A 70 -12.11 -25.05 14.29
CA SER A 70 -12.13 -26.52 14.20
C SER A 70 -10.79 -27.12 13.79
N CYS A 71 -9.87 -26.31 13.29
CA CYS A 71 -8.69 -26.78 12.57
C CYS A 71 -7.44 -26.01 13.01
N LEU A 72 -6.69 -26.59 13.94
CA LEU A 72 -5.28 -26.24 14.23
C LEU A 72 -4.35 -27.47 14.20
N ASP A 73 -4.90 -28.69 14.12
CA ASP A 73 -4.20 -29.96 13.83
C ASP A 73 -5.14 -30.78 12.96
N THR A 74 -4.85 -30.95 11.67
CA THR A 74 -5.75 -31.69 10.75
C THR A 74 -5.08 -32.78 9.93
N SER A 75 -3.80 -33.09 10.14
CA SER A 75 -3.20 -34.23 9.44
C SER A 75 -2.58 -35.24 10.40
N SER A 76 -2.88 -36.52 10.15
CA SER A 76 -2.19 -37.69 10.68
C SER A 76 -0.67 -37.68 10.42
N PHE A 77 -0.17 -36.69 9.65
CA PHE A 77 1.21 -36.48 9.24
C PHE A 77 1.88 -35.25 9.90
N GLY A 78 1.25 -34.62 10.91
CA GLY A 78 1.90 -33.60 11.75
C GLY A 78 1.94 -32.18 11.19
N GLY A 79 1.00 -31.81 10.31
CA GLY A 79 0.86 -30.46 9.77
C GLY A 79 -0.10 -29.58 10.57
N VAL A 80 0.24 -28.29 10.69
CA VAL A 80 -0.63 -27.24 11.24
C VAL A 80 -1.33 -26.56 10.07
N LYS A 81 -2.65 -26.60 10.05
CA LYS A 81 -3.47 -25.87 9.07
C LYS A 81 -4.45 -25.02 9.85
N PHE A 82 -4.73 -23.83 9.34
CA PHE A 82 -5.85 -23.02 9.81
C PHE A 82 -6.97 -23.11 8.78
N GLU A 83 -8.03 -23.85 9.11
CA GLU A 83 -9.29 -23.85 8.37
C GLU A 83 -10.27 -22.98 9.12
N ASN A 84 -10.78 -22.04 8.37
CA ASN A 84 -11.57 -20.95 8.85
C ASN A 84 -13.07 -21.31 8.73
N LEU A 85 -13.69 -21.77 9.82
CA LEU A 85 -15.15 -22.02 9.86
C LEU A 85 -15.94 -20.86 10.48
N ARG A 86 -15.32 -19.95 11.26
CA ARG A 86 -16.01 -18.82 11.92
C ARG A 86 -15.30 -17.46 11.83
N LEU A 87 -14.08 -17.38 11.29
CA LEU A 87 -13.40 -16.11 11.07
C LEU A 87 -13.91 -15.50 9.76
N HIS A 88 -15.01 -14.76 9.84
CA HIS A 88 -15.73 -14.32 8.65
C HIS A 88 -14.94 -13.39 7.72
N TRP A 89 -13.89 -12.71 8.21
CA TRP A 89 -13.23 -11.67 7.44
C TRP A 89 -11.79 -11.35 7.90
N VAL A 90 -10.90 -11.16 6.92
CA VAL A 90 -9.54 -10.65 7.09
C VAL A 90 -9.32 -9.60 6.02
N ASP A 91 -9.00 -8.38 6.41
CA ASP A 91 -8.85 -7.25 5.47
C ASP A 91 -7.79 -7.49 4.40
N ALA A 92 -6.60 -7.97 4.79
CA ALA A 92 -5.50 -8.27 3.86
C ALA A 92 -5.89 -9.35 2.83
N VAL A 93 -6.56 -10.40 3.26
CA VAL A 93 -7.02 -11.49 2.38
C VAL A 93 -8.18 -11.02 1.48
N ALA A 94 -9.09 -10.20 2.02
CA ALA A 94 -10.19 -9.63 1.24
C ALA A 94 -9.67 -8.65 0.18
N PHE A 95 -8.73 -7.79 0.54
CA PHE A 95 -8.00 -6.91 -0.38
C PHE A 95 -7.36 -7.72 -1.50
N GLU A 96 -6.53 -8.72 -1.16
CA GLU A 96 -5.82 -9.54 -2.13
C GLU A 96 -6.77 -10.25 -3.09
N LYS A 97 -7.84 -10.87 -2.57
CA LYS A 97 -8.83 -11.56 -3.40
C LYS A 97 -9.49 -10.61 -4.41
N LYS A 98 -9.96 -9.44 -3.96
CA LYS A 98 -10.59 -8.44 -4.85
C LYS A 98 -9.60 -7.89 -5.87
N ALA A 99 -8.39 -7.56 -5.43
CA ALA A 99 -7.33 -7.04 -6.29
C ALA A 99 -6.93 -8.04 -7.38
N VAL A 100 -6.69 -9.32 -7.02
CA VAL A 100 -6.33 -10.37 -7.97
C VAL A 100 -7.46 -10.63 -8.97
N LEU A 101 -8.71 -10.70 -8.49
CA LEU A 101 -9.88 -10.90 -9.36
C LEU A 101 -9.95 -9.81 -10.44
N ALA A 102 -9.97 -8.55 -10.03
CA ALA A 102 -10.15 -7.45 -10.98
C ALA A 102 -8.90 -7.21 -11.85
N LEU A 103 -7.69 -7.45 -11.34
CA LEU A 103 -6.46 -7.32 -12.13
C LEU A 103 -6.25 -8.47 -13.13
N SER A 104 -6.99 -9.57 -13.00
CA SER A 104 -6.92 -10.69 -13.96
C SER A 104 -7.45 -10.32 -15.34
N HIS A 105 -8.35 -9.33 -15.41
CA HIS A 105 -8.85 -8.80 -16.66
C HIS A 105 -7.84 -7.82 -17.31
N PRO A 106 -7.54 -7.96 -18.62
CA PRO A 106 -6.68 -7.03 -19.32
C PRO A 106 -7.31 -5.64 -19.38
N VAL A 107 -6.47 -4.60 -19.50
CA VAL A 107 -6.92 -3.18 -19.47
C VAL A 107 -7.99 -2.92 -20.52
N SER A 108 -7.86 -3.54 -21.69
CA SER A 108 -8.76 -3.35 -22.83
C SER A 108 -10.15 -3.95 -22.67
N SER A 109 -10.34 -4.88 -21.72
CA SER A 109 -11.63 -5.55 -21.50
C SER A 109 -12.18 -5.30 -20.10
N MET A 110 -11.59 -4.34 -19.37
CA MET A 110 -11.99 -4.04 -18.00
C MET A 110 -13.34 -3.32 -18.00
N GLY A 111 -14.33 -3.94 -17.37
CA GLY A 111 -15.67 -3.37 -17.24
C GLY A 111 -15.78 -2.43 -16.04
N ASP A 112 -16.90 -1.72 -15.93
CA ASP A 112 -17.18 -0.86 -14.77
C ASP A 112 -17.23 -1.66 -13.45
N GLU A 113 -17.65 -2.93 -13.51
CA GLU A 113 -17.64 -3.83 -12.36
C GLU A 113 -16.23 -4.08 -11.81
N ASP A 114 -15.25 -4.31 -12.68
CA ASP A 114 -13.85 -4.50 -12.27
C ASP A 114 -13.29 -3.25 -11.58
N ILE A 115 -13.68 -2.07 -12.08
CA ILE A 115 -13.28 -0.79 -11.50
C ILE A 115 -13.89 -0.63 -10.12
N ILE A 116 -15.19 -0.93 -9.94
CA ILE A 116 -15.83 -0.93 -8.62
C ILE A 116 -15.10 -1.87 -7.66
N ILE A 117 -14.78 -3.10 -8.09
CA ILE A 117 -14.06 -4.08 -7.27
C ILE A 117 -12.65 -3.56 -6.90
N LEU A 118 -11.94 -2.91 -7.84
CA LEU A 118 -10.64 -2.30 -7.56
C LEU A 118 -10.74 -1.13 -6.58
N GLU A 119 -11.72 -0.24 -6.75
CA GLU A 119 -11.94 0.88 -5.83
C GLU A 119 -12.20 0.35 -4.41
N GLU A 120 -13.08 -0.64 -4.26
CA GLU A 120 -13.34 -1.32 -2.99
C GLU A 120 -12.09 -2.00 -2.42
N ALA A 121 -11.29 -2.67 -3.26
CA ALA A 121 -10.03 -3.29 -2.82
C ALA A 121 -9.09 -2.23 -2.23
N THR A 122 -8.89 -1.11 -2.92
CA THR A 122 -7.97 -0.05 -2.44
C THR A 122 -8.42 0.62 -1.14
N GLN A 123 -9.71 0.57 -0.79
CA GLN A 123 -10.22 1.07 0.50
C GLN A 123 -9.93 0.12 1.68
N LEU A 124 -9.67 -1.16 1.41
CA LEU A 124 -9.29 -2.14 2.42
C LEU A 124 -7.82 -2.01 2.82
N TYR A 125 -6.98 -1.49 1.93
CA TYR A 125 -5.58 -1.23 2.22
C TYR A 125 -5.43 0.09 2.99
N ARG A 126 -5.36 0.01 4.33
CA ARG A 126 -5.38 1.18 5.24
C ARG A 126 -4.04 1.55 5.86
N GLY A 127 -2.96 0.85 5.52
CA GLY A 127 -1.66 0.98 6.17
C GLY A 127 -0.87 -0.31 6.09
N GLN A 128 0.28 -0.35 6.76
CA GLN A 128 1.14 -1.53 6.65
C GLN A 128 0.49 -2.74 7.34
N LEU A 129 0.83 -3.93 6.86
CA LEU A 129 0.42 -5.17 7.49
C LEU A 129 1.14 -5.31 8.83
N LEU A 130 0.40 -5.47 9.93
CA LEU A 130 0.96 -5.75 11.26
C LEU A 130 2.08 -4.77 11.65
N GLU A 131 1.82 -3.46 11.66
CA GLU A 131 2.81 -2.37 11.78
C GLU A 131 3.90 -2.58 12.85
N ASP A 132 3.54 -3.16 13.99
CA ASP A 132 4.45 -3.38 15.12
C ASP A 132 5.32 -4.65 15.02
N TYR A 133 5.17 -5.44 13.95
CA TYR A 133 5.89 -6.69 13.72
C TYR A 133 6.98 -6.54 12.65
N TYR A 134 8.19 -6.99 12.96
CA TYR A 134 9.37 -6.90 12.09
C TYR A 134 9.94 -8.26 11.69
N ASP A 135 9.17 -9.33 11.91
CA ASP A 135 9.54 -10.66 11.43
C ASP A 135 9.71 -10.67 9.90
N GLU A 136 10.68 -11.43 9.40
CA GLU A 136 11.04 -11.44 7.97
C GLU A 136 9.85 -11.76 7.06
N TRP A 137 8.99 -12.70 7.47
CA TRP A 137 7.78 -13.05 6.72
C TRP A 137 6.79 -11.88 6.64
N VAL A 138 6.71 -11.02 7.67
CA VAL A 138 5.85 -9.83 7.66
C VAL A 138 6.40 -8.82 6.66
N LEU A 139 7.72 -8.60 6.64
CA LEU A 139 8.36 -7.68 5.70
C LEU A 139 8.14 -8.12 4.24
N GLN A 140 8.28 -9.42 3.97
CA GLN A 140 8.01 -9.99 2.65
C GLN A 140 6.54 -9.79 2.23
N GLU A 141 5.59 -10.05 3.13
CA GLU A 141 4.16 -9.87 2.84
C GLU A 141 3.76 -8.40 2.72
N ARG A 142 4.37 -7.50 3.51
CA ARG A 142 4.19 -6.05 3.37
C ARG A 142 4.57 -5.60 1.97
N GLU A 143 5.76 -5.98 1.51
CA GLU A 143 6.23 -5.60 0.18
C GLU A 143 5.34 -6.16 -0.91
N ARG A 144 4.97 -7.45 -0.81
CA ARG A 144 4.07 -8.09 -1.77
C ARG A 144 2.72 -7.39 -1.87
N LEU A 145 2.09 -7.07 -0.72
CA LEU A 145 0.81 -6.37 -0.68
C LEU A 145 0.92 -4.92 -1.13
N ASN A 146 2.05 -4.25 -0.83
CA ASN A 146 2.34 -2.90 -1.29
C ASN A 146 2.43 -2.84 -2.83
N LEU A 147 3.20 -3.74 -3.44
CA LEU A 147 3.30 -3.84 -4.90
C LEU A 147 1.93 -4.14 -5.56
N LEU A 148 1.10 -4.96 -4.92
CA LEU A 148 -0.27 -5.22 -5.38
C LEU A 148 -1.13 -3.96 -5.30
N TYR A 149 -1.05 -3.22 -4.20
CA TYR A 149 -1.78 -1.96 -4.00
C TYR A 149 -1.41 -0.91 -5.05
N LEU A 150 -0.11 -0.70 -5.27
CA LEU A 150 0.40 0.21 -6.31
C LEU A 150 -0.08 -0.20 -7.72
N ARG A 151 -0.18 -1.50 -7.99
CA ARG A 151 -0.71 -2.02 -9.25
C ARG A 151 -2.21 -1.72 -9.41
N CYS A 152 -3.00 -1.86 -8.35
CA CYS A 152 -4.42 -1.48 -8.34
C CYS A 152 -4.59 0.03 -8.61
N LEU A 153 -3.86 0.87 -7.88
CA LEU A 153 -3.91 2.33 -8.07
C LEU A 153 -3.52 2.73 -9.50
N GLY A 154 -2.44 2.15 -10.03
CA GLY A 154 -2.00 2.43 -11.41
C GLY A 154 -3.00 1.96 -12.47
N ARG A 155 -3.81 0.93 -12.17
CA ARG A 155 -4.92 0.52 -13.04
C ARG A 155 -6.06 1.53 -13.01
N LEU A 156 -6.49 1.94 -11.81
CA LEU A 156 -7.53 2.95 -11.62
C LEU A 156 -7.16 4.30 -12.24
N MET A 157 -5.92 4.75 -12.03
CA MET A 157 -5.39 5.99 -12.60
C MET A 157 -5.53 6.00 -14.14
N ARG A 158 -5.09 4.93 -14.82
CA ARG A 158 -5.16 4.82 -16.28
C ARG A 158 -6.59 4.71 -16.79
N TYR A 159 -7.44 3.91 -16.13
CA TYR A 159 -8.86 3.80 -16.51
C TYR A 159 -9.53 5.18 -16.47
N HIS A 160 -9.37 5.93 -15.37
CA HIS A 160 -9.99 7.25 -15.26
C HIS A 160 -9.38 8.29 -16.21
N ARG A 161 -8.09 8.18 -16.55
CA ARG A 161 -7.47 8.99 -17.61
C ARG A 161 -8.15 8.73 -18.97
N HIS A 162 -8.36 7.47 -19.35
CA HIS A 162 -9.04 7.11 -20.60
C HIS A 162 -10.48 7.63 -20.64
N GLN A 163 -11.19 7.60 -19.52
CA GLN A 163 -12.54 8.15 -19.38
C GLN A 163 -12.58 9.68 -19.24
N ARG A 164 -11.42 10.37 -19.33
CA ARG A 164 -11.27 11.82 -19.10
C ARG A 164 -11.80 12.30 -17.74
N ASN A 165 -11.85 11.41 -16.76
CA ASN A 165 -12.15 11.76 -15.37
C ASN A 165 -10.85 12.17 -14.68
N TRP A 166 -10.42 13.40 -14.96
CA TRP A 166 -9.15 13.96 -14.50
C TRP A 166 -9.03 13.93 -12.97
N ALA A 167 -10.11 14.29 -12.26
CA ALA A 167 -10.12 14.35 -10.81
C ALA A 167 -9.80 13.00 -10.16
N LYS A 168 -10.46 11.91 -10.59
CA LYS A 168 -10.15 10.56 -10.06
C LYS A 168 -8.77 10.08 -10.50
N SER A 169 -8.35 10.37 -11.73
CA SER A 169 -7.03 9.96 -12.22
C SER A 169 -5.90 10.61 -11.39
N ILE A 170 -6.01 11.93 -11.16
CA ILE A 170 -5.09 12.70 -10.31
C ILE A 170 -5.06 12.13 -8.88
N LEU A 171 -6.23 11.91 -8.27
CA LEU A 171 -6.33 11.33 -6.93
C LEU A 171 -5.58 9.99 -6.80
N TYR A 172 -5.74 9.09 -7.77
CA TYR A 172 -5.04 7.81 -7.73
C TYR A 172 -3.54 7.94 -7.97
N GLY A 173 -3.11 8.86 -8.85
CA GLY A 173 -1.68 9.18 -9.03
C GLY A 173 -1.04 9.73 -7.74
N GLN A 174 -1.73 10.61 -7.02
CA GLN A 174 -1.27 11.13 -5.74
C GLN A 174 -1.19 10.05 -4.67
N LYS A 175 -2.16 9.12 -4.61
CA LYS A 175 -2.08 7.96 -3.72
C LYS A 175 -0.87 7.07 -4.03
N ILE A 176 -0.48 6.94 -5.30
CA ILE A 176 0.74 6.21 -5.66
C ILE A 176 1.96 6.95 -5.10
N LEU A 177 2.05 8.27 -5.31
CA LEU A 177 3.19 9.06 -4.81
C LEU A 177 3.26 9.17 -3.30
N LEU A 178 2.14 8.99 -2.60
CA LEU A 178 2.13 8.87 -1.14
C LEU A 178 2.85 7.60 -0.66
N VAL A 179 2.79 6.54 -1.45
CA VAL A 179 3.38 5.24 -1.12
C VAL A 179 4.81 5.13 -1.65
N ASP A 180 5.04 5.61 -2.87
CA ASP A 180 6.32 5.59 -3.55
C ASP A 180 6.60 6.94 -4.23
N PRO A 181 7.15 7.91 -3.47
CA PRO A 181 7.38 9.27 -3.93
C PRO A 181 8.43 9.38 -5.04
N LEU A 182 9.24 8.35 -5.29
CA LEU A 182 10.31 8.38 -6.29
C LEU A 182 9.86 7.89 -7.67
N ARG A 183 8.56 7.59 -7.84
CA ARG A 183 7.99 7.15 -9.14
C ARG A 183 7.85 8.30 -10.12
N GLU A 184 8.96 8.68 -10.73
CA GLU A 184 9.00 9.78 -11.70
C GLU A 184 7.97 9.64 -12.83
N GLN A 185 7.74 8.43 -13.33
CA GLN A 185 6.68 8.17 -14.33
C GLN A 185 5.30 8.68 -13.87
N VAL A 186 4.97 8.52 -12.58
CA VAL A 186 3.69 8.96 -12.02
C VAL A 186 3.66 10.48 -11.86
N HIS A 187 4.77 11.11 -11.45
CA HIS A 187 4.88 12.57 -11.49
C HIS A 187 4.65 13.10 -12.90
N ARG A 188 5.32 12.52 -13.91
CA ARG A 188 5.15 12.88 -15.31
C ARG A 188 3.70 12.78 -15.77
N GLU A 189 3.01 11.70 -15.42
CA GLU A 189 1.58 11.56 -15.74
C GLU A 189 0.71 12.61 -15.03
N LEU A 190 0.98 12.94 -13.76
CA LEU A 190 0.27 14.01 -13.05
C LEU A 190 0.51 15.38 -13.68
N ILE A 191 1.74 15.70 -14.11
CA ILE A 191 2.04 16.96 -14.82
C ILE A 191 1.21 17.05 -16.11
N GLN A 192 1.13 15.95 -16.88
CA GLN A 192 0.28 15.88 -18.07
C GLN A 192 -1.19 16.06 -17.73
N LEU A 193 -1.71 15.33 -16.74
CA LEU A 193 -3.11 15.39 -16.31
C LEU A 193 -3.51 16.81 -15.85
N HIS A 194 -2.68 17.48 -15.06
CA HIS A 194 -2.94 18.87 -14.67
C HIS A 194 -2.93 19.81 -15.88
N SER A 195 -2.01 19.64 -16.81
CA SER A 195 -1.97 20.44 -18.05
C SER A 195 -3.20 20.21 -18.93
N GLU A 196 -3.63 18.94 -19.09
CA GLU A 196 -4.82 18.53 -19.85
C GLU A 196 -6.11 19.05 -19.18
N ASN A 197 -6.14 19.13 -17.85
CA ASN A 197 -7.24 19.67 -17.05
C ASN A 197 -7.20 21.21 -16.90
N GLY A 198 -6.29 21.90 -17.61
CA GLY A 198 -6.15 23.37 -17.58
C GLY A 198 -5.47 23.94 -16.33
N GLN A 199 -5.10 23.10 -15.37
CA GLN A 199 -4.49 23.46 -14.08
C GLN A 199 -2.97 23.60 -14.19
N ARG A 200 -2.51 24.54 -15.03
CA ARG A 200 -1.09 24.63 -15.40
C ARG A 200 -0.15 24.98 -14.24
N SER A 201 -0.61 25.78 -13.28
CA SER A 201 0.15 26.09 -12.07
C SER A 201 0.45 24.82 -11.27
N LEU A 202 -0.51 23.91 -11.15
CA LEU A 202 -0.35 22.61 -10.48
C LEU A 202 0.61 21.70 -11.25
N ALA A 203 0.58 21.71 -12.58
CA ALA A 203 1.55 20.98 -13.40
C ALA A 203 3.00 21.43 -13.11
N VAL A 204 3.23 22.74 -12.99
CA VAL A 204 4.55 23.31 -12.64
C VAL A 204 4.96 22.92 -11.21
N GLN A 205 4.04 23.04 -10.23
CA GLN A 205 4.31 22.65 -8.85
C GLN A 205 4.67 21.16 -8.73
N GLN A 206 3.96 20.29 -9.44
CA GLN A 206 4.22 18.85 -9.46
C GLN A 206 5.62 18.52 -10.03
N TYR A 207 6.07 19.24 -11.05
CA TYR A 207 7.43 19.11 -11.58
C TYR A 207 8.48 19.54 -10.57
N GLU A 208 8.30 20.71 -9.95
CA GLU A 208 9.24 21.21 -8.95
C GLU A 208 9.32 20.29 -7.72
N PHE A 209 8.20 19.68 -7.35
CA PHE A 209 8.17 18.65 -6.32
C PHE A 209 8.96 17.39 -6.74
N CYS A 210 8.72 16.88 -7.95
CA CYS A 210 9.45 15.75 -8.52
C CYS A 210 10.97 15.99 -8.55
N ARG A 211 11.39 17.14 -9.06
CA ARG A 211 12.80 17.53 -9.14
C ARG A 211 13.45 17.55 -7.76
N ARG A 212 12.78 18.14 -6.78
CA ARG A 212 13.29 18.25 -5.41
C ARG A 212 13.48 16.88 -4.77
N ILE A 213 12.48 16.01 -4.86
CA ILE A 213 12.54 14.71 -4.19
C ILE A 213 13.58 13.78 -4.83
N LEU A 214 13.71 13.79 -6.17
CA LEU A 214 14.76 13.05 -6.86
C LEU A 214 16.16 13.57 -6.51
N GLN A 215 16.32 14.89 -6.42
CA GLN A 215 17.59 15.48 -6.03
C GLN A 215 17.96 15.19 -4.57
N ASN A 216 16.99 15.23 -3.65
CA ASN A 216 17.22 14.96 -2.23
C ASN A 216 17.57 13.50 -1.95
N GLU A 217 16.79 12.57 -2.51
CA GLU A 217 16.87 11.14 -2.16
C GLU A 217 17.89 10.38 -3.02
N LEU A 218 18.07 10.78 -4.28
CA LEU A 218 18.89 10.06 -5.26
C LEU A 218 20.03 10.91 -5.83
N GLY A 219 20.03 12.23 -5.63
CA GLY A 219 21.05 13.13 -6.18
C GLY A 219 20.98 13.25 -7.71
N ILE A 220 19.81 12.98 -8.31
CA ILE A 220 19.62 13.00 -9.77
C ILE A 220 18.58 14.04 -10.19
N GLU A 221 18.73 14.53 -11.42
CA GLU A 221 17.74 15.37 -12.09
C GLU A 221 16.63 14.52 -12.75
N PRO A 222 15.42 15.08 -12.95
CA PRO A 222 14.36 14.40 -13.71
C PRO A 222 14.81 14.01 -15.12
N MET A 223 14.30 12.88 -15.61
CA MET A 223 14.50 12.40 -16.97
C MET A 223 14.03 13.41 -18.02
N MET A 224 14.64 13.33 -19.21
CA MET A 224 14.36 14.22 -20.33
C MET A 224 12.88 14.26 -20.73
N GLU A 225 12.19 13.12 -20.68
CA GLU A 225 10.76 13.04 -21.00
C GLU A 225 9.91 13.81 -19.98
N THR A 226 10.32 13.88 -18.72
CA THR A 226 9.64 14.63 -17.67
C THR A 226 9.89 16.13 -17.83
N GLN A 227 11.14 16.50 -18.14
CA GLN A 227 11.50 17.89 -18.46
C GLN A 227 10.72 18.40 -19.69
N ALA A 228 10.57 17.59 -20.72
CA ALA A 228 9.83 17.93 -21.94
C ALA A 228 8.35 18.24 -21.65
N VAL A 229 7.71 17.42 -20.81
CA VAL A 229 6.30 17.65 -20.38
C VAL A 229 6.19 18.97 -19.60
N TYR A 230 7.13 19.25 -18.71
CA TYR A 230 7.18 20.52 -17.97
C TYR A 230 7.33 21.73 -18.90
N GLN A 231 8.27 21.67 -19.86
CA GLN A 231 8.48 22.75 -20.83
C GLN A 231 7.21 23.02 -21.65
N HIS A 232 6.49 21.97 -22.05
CA HIS A 232 5.21 22.10 -22.74
C HIS A 232 4.15 22.81 -21.87
N ALA A 233 4.01 22.42 -20.60
CA ALA A 233 3.09 23.07 -19.66
C ALA A 233 3.43 24.55 -19.45
N MET A 234 4.71 24.89 -19.32
CA MET A 234 5.20 26.27 -19.21
C MET A 234 4.92 27.12 -20.45
N GLY A 235 5.16 26.57 -21.65
CA GLY A 235 4.87 27.26 -22.90
C GLY A 235 3.39 27.63 -23.06
N GLN A 236 2.48 26.81 -22.50
CA GLN A 236 1.05 27.13 -22.50
C GLN A 236 0.67 28.25 -21.51
N ILE A 237 1.35 28.34 -20.36
CA ILE A 237 1.16 29.45 -19.40
C ILE A 237 1.53 30.77 -20.04
N GLN A 238 2.67 30.85 -20.72
CA GLN A 238 3.14 32.09 -21.36
C GLN A 238 2.17 32.57 -22.45
N ARG A 239 1.68 31.65 -23.30
CA ARG A 239 0.67 31.98 -24.33
C ARG A 239 -0.67 32.41 -23.74
N SER A 240 -1.10 31.75 -22.67
CA SER A 240 -2.34 32.11 -21.98
C SER A 240 -2.21 33.40 -21.19
N SER A 241 -1.05 33.74 -20.61
CA SER A 241 -0.84 35.04 -19.96
C SER A 241 -0.84 36.19 -20.96
N SER A 242 -0.42 35.96 -22.22
CA SER A 242 -0.58 36.94 -23.29
C SER A 242 -2.03 37.04 -23.80
N ALA A 243 -2.85 35.99 -23.65
CA ALA A 243 -4.25 35.95 -24.09
C ALA A 243 -5.29 36.28 -22.99
N ALA A 244 -4.94 36.10 -21.71
CA ALA A 244 -5.81 36.21 -20.54
C ALA A 244 -6.06 37.66 -20.06
N MET A 245 -5.73 38.65 -20.88
CA MET A 245 -6.31 39.99 -20.74
C MET A 245 -7.84 40.00 -21.02
N LEU A 246 -8.46 38.88 -21.43
CA LEU A 246 -9.83 38.94 -21.97
C LEU A 246 -10.95 38.08 -21.37
N HIS A 247 -10.80 37.08 -20.50
CA HIS A 247 -11.96 36.55 -19.72
C HIS A 247 -11.56 35.58 -18.61
N ARG A 248 -12.31 35.60 -17.50
CA ARG A 248 -12.08 34.79 -16.28
C ARG A 248 -13.38 34.08 -15.86
N GLY A 249 -13.30 32.77 -15.60
CA GLY A 249 -14.32 31.87 -15.02
C GLY A 249 -13.86 30.40 -15.18
N GLU A 250 -14.04 29.42 -14.30
CA GLU A 250 -15.00 29.19 -13.19
C GLU A 250 -14.46 28.19 -12.11
N LEU A 251 -14.53 28.60 -10.85
CA LEU A 251 -15.05 27.98 -9.59
C LEU A 251 -15.00 26.47 -9.16
N THR A 252 -14.30 25.52 -9.79
CA THR A 252 -14.04 24.18 -9.15
C THR A 252 -12.59 23.92 -8.74
N GLU A 253 -11.65 24.76 -9.17
CA GLU A 253 -10.22 24.71 -8.83
C GLU A 253 -9.85 24.70 -7.33
N PRO A 254 -10.53 25.42 -6.41
CA PRO A 254 -9.97 25.66 -5.08
C PRO A 254 -9.83 24.42 -4.20
N LEU A 255 -10.72 23.42 -4.35
CA LEU A 255 -10.70 22.22 -3.52
C LEU A 255 -9.69 21.18 -4.01
N LEU A 256 -9.58 21.00 -5.33
CA LEU A 256 -8.52 20.16 -5.93
C LEU A 256 -7.15 20.73 -5.59
N GLN A 257 -6.93 22.04 -5.75
CA GLN A 257 -5.68 22.69 -5.35
C GLN A 257 -5.37 22.51 -3.86
N LYS A 258 -6.38 22.54 -2.98
CA LYS A 258 -6.19 22.27 -1.55
C LYS A 258 -5.82 20.82 -1.27
N ILE A 259 -6.46 19.85 -1.94
CA ILE A 259 -6.11 18.43 -1.81
C ILE A 259 -4.68 18.21 -2.30
N ASP A 260 -4.31 18.77 -3.45
CA ASP A 260 -2.98 18.67 -4.03
C ASP A 260 -1.93 19.25 -3.06
N ALA A 261 -2.19 20.44 -2.51
CA ALA A 261 -1.30 21.07 -1.53
C ALA A 261 -1.14 20.21 -0.26
N VAL A 262 -2.23 19.71 0.32
CA VAL A 262 -2.19 18.84 1.51
C VAL A 262 -1.46 17.54 1.20
N MET A 263 -1.69 16.93 0.04
CA MET A 263 -0.99 15.72 -0.37
C MET A 263 0.51 15.98 -0.53
N MET A 264 0.92 17.09 -1.15
CA MET A 264 2.33 17.47 -1.27
C MET A 264 2.98 17.71 0.11
N GLU A 265 2.29 18.41 1.00
CA GLU A 265 2.74 18.62 2.39
C GLU A 265 2.89 17.29 3.14
N LEU A 266 1.95 16.37 2.95
CA LEU A 266 1.98 15.08 3.64
C LEU A 266 3.10 14.18 3.12
N VAL A 267 3.38 14.19 1.81
CA VAL A 267 4.56 13.50 1.25
C VAL A 267 5.85 14.12 1.78
N GLN A 268 5.96 15.46 1.85
CA GLN A 268 7.12 16.13 2.46
C GLN A 268 7.30 15.79 3.94
N ALA A 269 6.20 15.71 4.70
CA ALA A 269 6.24 15.32 6.10
C ALA A 269 6.71 13.86 6.28
N GLN A 270 6.28 12.95 5.39
CA GLN A 270 6.76 11.57 5.38
C GLN A 270 8.26 11.45 5.05
N GLU A 271 8.76 12.27 4.12
CA GLU A 271 10.19 12.38 3.80
C GLU A 271 11.00 12.81 5.04
N GLN A 272 10.56 13.88 5.71
CA GLN A 272 11.19 14.36 6.95
C GLN A 272 11.22 13.27 8.03
N LEU A 273 10.11 12.55 8.22
CA LEU A 273 10.05 11.46 9.19
C LEU A 273 10.96 10.28 8.82
N ARG A 274 11.09 9.94 7.53
CA ARG A 274 12.02 8.91 7.06
C ARG A 274 13.47 9.32 7.35
N SER A 275 13.85 10.54 6.99
CA SER A 275 15.19 11.08 7.25
C SER A 275 15.54 11.07 8.74
N ILE A 276 14.62 11.51 9.60
CA ILE A 276 14.81 11.47 11.06
C ILE A 276 14.99 10.03 11.56
N ARG A 277 14.18 9.08 11.07
CA ARG A 277 14.33 7.66 11.46
C ARG A 277 15.68 7.09 11.05
N GLU A 278 16.16 7.40 9.86
CA GLU A 278 17.49 6.97 9.38
C GLU A 278 18.61 7.56 10.23
N GLN A 279 18.54 8.85 10.59
CA GLN A 279 19.50 9.48 11.50
C GLN A 279 19.52 8.84 12.89
N VAL A 280 18.35 8.46 13.42
CA VAL A 280 18.24 7.75 14.71
C VAL A 280 18.82 6.34 14.62
N LEU A 281 18.58 5.62 13.53
CA LEU A 281 19.17 4.29 13.29
C LEU A 281 20.70 4.35 13.18
N LEU A 282 21.23 5.36 12.48
CA LEU A 282 22.66 5.57 12.33
C LEU A 282 23.34 5.98 13.65
N SER A 283 22.67 6.74 14.52
CA SER A 283 23.23 7.10 15.82
C SER A 283 23.23 5.93 16.81
N GLN A 284 22.26 5.01 16.72
CA GLN A 284 22.21 3.80 17.55
C GLN A 284 23.20 2.69 17.13
N LEU A 285 23.70 2.72 15.89
CA LEU A 285 24.72 1.78 15.40
C LEU A 285 26.15 2.29 15.59
N GLY A 286 26.31 3.53 16.05
CA GLY A 286 27.60 4.18 16.31
C GLY A 286 28.09 4.15 17.76
N GLU A 287 27.33 3.53 18.68
CA GLU A 287 27.68 3.26 20.08
C GLU A 287 27.96 1.77 20.32
#